data_AF-A0AAV8DA25-F1
#
_entry.id   AF-A0AAV8DA25-F1
#
_cell.length_a   1.000
_cell.length_b   1.000
_cell.length_c   1.000
_cell.angle_alpha   90.00
_cell.angle_beta   90.00
_cell.angle_gamma   90.00
#
_symmetry.space_group_name_H-M   'P 1'
#
loop_
_entity.id
_entity.type
_entity.pdbx_description
1 polymer ?
#
loop_
_entity_poly.entity_id
_entity_poly.type
_entity_poly.pdbx_seq_one_letter_code
_entity_poly.pdbx_strand_id
1 'polypeptide(L)'
;MGVHFVAGLRMLVGCEIASVSSIARHVDSALPPPDNLCSLFQLENGCAGVFLFAVNSKSPKILWRVDGTKGAVQVERSVDHGKHGYMVSFCSEKGEFTKTFHPFCGVNEELKAFVRDISNASTGAIADYKPEPRYLYIEGARDVAVLEAMLESSSKQGSTVQVKNF
;
A
#
# COMPACT_ATOMS: atom_id res chain seq x y z
N MET A 1 -2.55 -3.57 -9.54
CA MET A 1 -1.79 -2.39 -9.03
C MET A 1 -2.29 -1.92 -7.67
N GLY A 2 -3.58 -1.65 -7.46
CA GLY A 2 -4.09 -1.10 -6.19
C GLY A 2 -3.68 -1.86 -4.92
N VAL A 3 -3.63 -3.19 -4.95
CA VAL A 3 -3.31 -4.01 -3.76
C VAL A 3 -1.91 -3.71 -3.19
N HIS A 4 -0.90 -3.47 -4.03
CA HIS A 4 0.44 -3.13 -3.54
C HIS A 4 0.48 -1.76 -2.82
N PHE A 5 -0.40 -0.84 -3.21
CA PHE A 5 -0.50 0.46 -2.54
C PHE A 5 -1.15 0.33 -1.16
N VAL A 6 -2.19 -0.50 -1.06
CA VAL A 6 -2.85 -0.81 0.20
C VAL A 6 -1.87 -1.53 1.14
N ALA A 7 -1.15 -2.54 0.64
CA ALA A 7 -0.12 -3.26 1.39
C ALA A 7 0.94 -2.30 1.95
N GLY A 8 1.52 -1.47 1.08
CA GLY A 8 2.51 -0.48 1.47
C GLY A 8 1.99 0.53 2.48
N LEU A 9 0.74 1.00 2.31
CA LEU A 9 0.10 1.92 3.25
C LEU A 9 -0.09 1.28 4.62
N ARG A 10 -0.70 0.08 4.70
CA ARG A 10 -0.93 -0.66 5.94
C ARG A 10 0.38 -0.92 6.69
N MET A 11 1.43 -1.27 5.96
CA MET A 11 2.77 -1.42 6.52
C MET A 11 3.34 -0.11 7.08
N LEU A 12 3.15 1.02 6.37
CA LEU A 12 3.66 2.33 6.81
C LEU A 12 2.91 2.90 8.01
N VAL A 13 1.58 2.74 8.07
CA VAL A 13 0.74 3.28 9.14
C VAL A 13 0.61 2.35 10.34
N GLY A 14 0.90 1.06 10.18
CA GLY A 14 0.86 0.06 11.24
C GLY A 14 -0.54 -0.24 11.79
N CYS A 15 -1.60 0.05 11.03
CA CYS A 15 -2.99 -0.25 11.38
C CYS A 15 -3.84 -0.50 10.13
N GLU A 16 -5.03 -1.07 10.34
CA GLU A 16 -5.93 -1.42 9.25
C GLU A 16 -6.81 -0.25 8.82
N ILE A 17 -7.33 -0.37 7.59
CA ILE A 17 -8.35 0.54 7.06
C ILE A 17 -9.71 -0.01 7.51
N ALA A 18 -10.45 0.78 8.29
CA ALA A 18 -11.74 0.40 8.84
C ALA A 18 -12.89 0.66 7.85
N SER A 19 -12.89 1.81 7.17
CA SER A 19 -13.96 2.17 6.23
C SER A 19 -13.49 3.03 5.08
N VAL A 20 -14.26 3.03 4.00
CA VAL A 20 -13.99 3.79 2.77
C VAL A 20 -15.24 4.47 2.22
N SER A 21 -15.06 5.61 1.56
CA SER A 21 -16.06 6.28 0.72
C SER A 21 -15.41 6.64 -0.60
N SER A 22 -15.90 6.09 -1.71
CA SER A 22 -15.15 6.03 -2.95
C SER A 22 -15.97 6.34 -4.19
N ILE A 23 -15.28 6.83 -5.22
CA ILE A 23 -15.81 7.08 -6.56
C ILE A 23 -14.87 6.43 -7.57
N ALA A 24 -15.39 5.49 -8.35
CA ALA A 24 -14.72 4.90 -9.50
C ALA A 24 -15.36 5.40 -10.81
N ARG A 25 -14.53 5.57 -11.83
CA ARG A 25 -14.96 5.98 -13.17
C ARG A 25 -14.23 5.17 -14.25
N HIS A 26 -14.85 5.14 -15.42
CA HIS A 26 -14.26 4.66 -16.65
C HIS A 26 -14.24 5.84 -17.63
N VAL A 27 -13.12 6.54 -17.69
CA VAL A 27 -12.94 7.76 -18.48
C VAL A 27 -12.32 7.43 -19.82
N ASP A 28 -11.23 6.65 -19.83
CA ASP A 28 -10.56 6.19 -21.05
C ASP A 28 -11.12 4.85 -21.51
N SER A 29 -12.01 4.90 -22.50
CA SER A 29 -12.65 3.71 -23.10
C SER A 29 -11.69 2.75 -23.83
N ALA A 30 -10.42 3.12 -24.03
CA ALA A 30 -9.41 2.20 -24.55
C ALA A 30 -8.86 1.24 -23.48
N LEU A 31 -9.19 1.46 -22.20
CA LEU A 31 -8.77 0.64 -21.07
C LEU A 31 -9.95 -0.16 -20.49
N PRO A 32 -9.69 -1.21 -19.68
CA PRO A 32 -10.74 -1.84 -18.90
C PRO A 32 -11.24 -0.93 -17.75
N PRO A 33 -12.55 -0.97 -17.41
CA PRO A 33 -13.09 -0.26 -16.26
C PRO A 33 -12.74 -0.94 -14.92
N PRO A 34 -12.68 -0.18 -13.79
CA PRO A 34 -12.50 1.27 -13.75
C PRO A 34 -11.05 1.66 -14.03
N ASP A 35 -10.86 2.77 -14.75
CA ASP A 35 -9.53 3.33 -15.02
C ASP A 35 -9.13 4.42 -14.01
N ASN A 36 -10.08 4.88 -13.20
CA ASN A 36 -9.91 5.86 -12.12
C ASN A 36 -10.65 5.41 -10.86
N LEU A 37 -10.02 5.58 -9.71
CA LEU A 37 -10.58 5.34 -8.39
C LEU A 37 -10.05 6.37 -7.40
N CYS A 38 -10.96 7.11 -6.77
CA CYS A 38 -10.67 8.03 -5.67
C CYS A 38 -11.39 7.52 -4.42
N SER A 39 -10.74 7.54 -3.26
CA SER A 39 -11.37 7.16 -2.01
C SER A 39 -10.90 8.02 -0.85
N LEU A 40 -11.84 8.41 0.00
CA LEU A 40 -11.56 8.73 1.40
C LEU A 40 -11.54 7.41 2.17
N PHE A 41 -10.64 7.29 3.14
CA PHE A 41 -10.60 6.14 4.03
C PHE A 41 -10.40 6.58 5.48
N GLN A 42 -10.87 5.76 6.40
CA GLN A 42 -10.63 5.90 7.83
C GLN A 42 -9.89 4.66 8.35
N LEU A 43 -8.83 4.88 9.10
CA LEU A 43 -8.05 3.86 9.80
C LEU A 43 -8.72 3.49 11.13
N GLU A 44 -8.42 2.31 11.66
CA GLU A 44 -8.96 1.85 12.95
C GLU A 44 -8.61 2.78 14.13
N ASN A 45 -7.48 3.48 14.04
CA ASN A 45 -7.06 4.47 15.05
C ASN A 45 -7.80 5.83 14.91
N GLY A 46 -8.75 5.95 13.99
CA GLY A 46 -9.54 7.15 13.75
C GLY A 46 -8.92 8.16 12.78
N CYS A 47 -7.66 7.99 12.38
CA CYS A 47 -7.04 8.84 11.35
C CYS A 47 -7.71 8.62 9.99
N ALA A 48 -7.69 9.64 9.14
CA ALA A 48 -8.24 9.58 7.79
C ALA A 48 -7.16 9.80 6.74
N GLY A 49 -7.43 9.34 5.52
CA GLY A 49 -6.55 9.59 4.38
C GLY A 49 -7.28 9.52 3.06
N VAL A 50 -6.51 9.75 2.00
CA VAL A 50 -6.97 9.74 0.61
C VAL A 50 -6.21 8.68 -0.16
N PHE A 51 -6.94 7.89 -0.94
CA PHE A 51 -6.40 6.96 -1.91
C PHE A 51 -6.77 7.45 -3.32
N LEU A 52 -5.77 7.52 -4.20
CA LEU A 52 -5.96 7.89 -5.60
C LEU A 52 -5.27 6.86 -6.49
N PHE A 53 -6.02 6.35 -7.45
CA PHE A 53 -5.53 5.39 -8.43
C PHE A 53 -6.06 5.78 -9.82
N ALA A 54 -5.16 5.99 -10.77
CA ALA A 54 -5.49 6.30 -12.16
C ALA A 54 -4.51 5.60 -13.08
N VAL A 55 -5.01 4.78 -14.02
CA VAL A 55 -4.19 4.05 -15.00
C VAL A 55 -4.09 4.74 -16.35
N ASN A 56 -4.96 5.71 -16.61
CA ASN A 56 -4.96 6.52 -17.82
C ASN A 56 -3.91 7.66 -17.80
N SER A 57 -3.16 7.82 -16.71
CA SER A 57 -2.08 8.80 -16.61
C SER A 57 -0.85 8.38 -17.41
N LYS A 58 -0.36 9.27 -18.27
CA LYS A 58 0.93 9.08 -18.99
C LYS A 58 2.14 9.14 -18.06
N SER A 59 1.99 9.71 -16.85
CA SER A 59 3.06 9.82 -15.86
C SER A 59 2.89 8.74 -14.79
N PRO A 60 3.87 7.82 -14.63
CA PRO A 60 3.83 6.80 -13.60
C PRO A 60 4.24 7.38 -12.24
N LYS A 61 3.32 8.08 -11.58
CA LYS A 61 3.49 8.61 -10.23
C LYS A 61 3.05 7.58 -9.19
N ILE A 62 3.95 7.23 -8.28
CA ILE A 62 3.70 6.32 -7.15
C ILE A 62 4.19 7.03 -5.89
N LEU A 63 3.30 7.24 -4.94
CA LEU A 63 3.54 8.05 -3.76
C LEU A 63 2.77 7.51 -2.56
N TRP A 64 3.45 7.44 -1.42
CA TRP A 64 2.80 7.42 -0.10
C TRP A 64 3.25 8.65 0.67
N ARG A 65 2.34 9.22 1.45
CA ARG A 65 2.63 10.30 2.37
C ARG A 65 1.87 10.06 3.67
N VAL A 66 2.58 10.20 4.79
CA VAL A 66 2.03 10.09 6.13
C VAL A 66 2.45 11.33 6.90
N ASP A 67 1.47 12.12 7.30
CA ASP A 67 1.65 13.31 8.14
C ASP A 67 1.33 12.93 9.59
N GLY A 68 2.33 13.07 10.46
CA GLY A 68 2.21 12.82 11.89
C GLY A 68 2.52 14.07 12.71
N THR A 69 2.40 13.95 14.03
CA THR A 69 2.60 15.09 14.95
C THR A 69 4.02 15.64 14.94
N LYS A 70 5.02 14.82 14.60
CA LYS A 70 6.44 15.20 14.60
C LYS A 70 7.01 15.53 13.22
N GLY A 71 6.16 15.52 12.19
CA GLY A 71 6.58 15.72 10.80
C GLY A 71 5.87 14.79 9.82
N ALA A 72 6.31 14.85 8.57
CA ALA A 72 5.75 14.11 7.46
C ALA A 72 6.82 13.23 6.80
N VAL A 73 6.44 11.98 6.51
CA VAL A 73 7.24 11.06 5.69
C VAL A 73 6.56 10.93 4.33
N GLN A 74 7.36 11.03 3.27
CA GLN A 74 6.93 10.81 1.90
C GLN A 74 7.82 9.77 1.23
N VAL A 75 7.22 8.78 0.59
CA VAL A 75 7.91 7.74 -0.17
C VAL A 75 7.45 7.83 -1.62
N GLU A 76 8.34 8.21 -2.52
CA GLU A 76 8.05 8.37 -3.95
C GLU A 76 8.93 7.45 -4.79
N ARG A 77 8.35 6.81 -5.81
CA ARG A 77 9.16 6.10 -6.81
C ARG A 77 10.01 7.11 -7.59
N SER A 78 11.32 6.87 -7.63
CA SER A 78 12.28 7.79 -8.25
C SER A 78 13.41 7.05 -8.97
N VAL A 79 14.25 7.81 -9.65
CA VAL A 79 15.51 7.37 -10.24
C VAL A 79 16.64 8.21 -9.66
N ASP A 80 17.67 7.56 -9.15
CA ASP A 80 18.86 8.22 -8.62
C ASP A 80 20.11 7.57 -9.21
N HIS A 81 20.99 8.38 -9.80
CA HIS A 81 22.18 7.92 -10.53
C HIS A 81 21.92 6.73 -11.49
N GLY A 82 20.79 6.77 -12.21
CA GLY A 82 20.39 5.73 -13.18
C GLY A 82 19.79 4.46 -12.56
N LYS A 83 19.66 4.37 -11.23
CA LYS A 83 19.02 3.25 -10.54
C LYS A 83 17.58 3.59 -10.18
N HIS A 84 16.67 2.66 -10.44
CA HIS A 84 15.28 2.80 -9.99
C HIS A 84 15.14 2.41 -8.52
N GLY A 85 14.32 3.18 -7.79
CA GLY A 85 14.15 2.99 -6.35
C GLY A 85 13.03 3.83 -5.78
N TYR A 86 13.06 3.99 -4.46
CA TYR A 86 12.20 4.89 -3.72
C TYR A 86 13.05 5.99 -3.09
N MET A 87 12.62 7.24 -3.27
CA MET A 87 13.12 8.38 -2.52
C MET A 87 12.24 8.54 -1.28
N VAL A 88 12.83 8.41 -0.10
CA VAL A 88 12.17 8.67 1.17
C VAL A 88 12.57 10.07 1.62
N SER A 89 11.59 10.94 1.78
CA SER A 89 11.78 12.30 2.30
C SER A 89 11.12 12.41 3.67
N PHE A 90 11.81 13.01 4.63
CA PHE A 90 11.25 13.34 5.93
C PHE A 90 11.36 14.86 6.16
N CYS A 91 10.25 15.47 6.55
CA CYS A 91 10.19 16.87 6.96
C CYS A 91 9.74 16.90 8.42
N SER A 92 10.58 17.38 9.34
CA SER A 92 10.23 17.44 10.76
C SER A 92 9.31 18.62 11.06
N GLU A 93 8.65 18.58 12.22
CA GLU A 93 7.87 19.71 12.75
C GLU A 93 8.69 21.00 12.90
N LYS A 94 10.02 20.91 12.94
CA LYS A 94 10.96 22.03 13.06
C LYS A 94 11.46 22.56 11.70
N GLY A 95 10.98 21.98 10.60
CA GLY A 95 11.40 22.33 9.24
C GLY A 95 12.72 21.69 8.80
N GLU A 96 13.27 20.75 9.57
CA GLU A 96 14.43 19.97 9.13
C GLU A 96 14.00 19.01 8.03
N PHE A 97 14.85 18.82 7.03
CA PHE A 97 14.51 18.06 5.85
C PHE A 97 15.61 17.07 5.48
N THR A 98 15.25 15.80 5.33
CA THR A 98 16.17 14.75 4.89
C THR A 98 15.60 13.97 3.71
N LYS A 99 16.51 13.47 2.86
CA LYS A 99 16.20 12.62 1.71
C LYS A 99 17.16 11.44 1.69
N THR A 100 16.61 10.24 1.53
CA THR A 100 17.39 9.01 1.41
C THR A 100 16.83 8.19 0.24
N PHE A 101 17.71 7.74 -0.63
CA PHE A 101 17.35 6.89 -1.76
C PHE A 101 17.56 5.41 -1.42
N HIS A 102 16.56 4.58 -1.74
CA HIS A 102 16.59 3.14 -1.57
C HIS A 102 16.37 2.46 -2.94
N PRO A 103 17.39 1.82 -3.54
CA PRO A 103 17.21 1.09 -4.79
C PRO A 103 16.22 -0.06 -4.61
N PHE A 104 15.53 -0.45 -5.68
CA PHE A 104 14.61 -1.58 -5.61
C PHE A 104 15.33 -2.87 -5.18
N CYS A 105 14.82 -3.48 -4.11
CA CYS A 105 15.31 -4.76 -3.60
C CYS A 105 14.18 -5.76 -3.31
N GLY A 106 12.90 -5.35 -3.40
CA GLY A 106 11.74 -6.13 -2.94
C GLY A 106 11.74 -7.58 -3.40
N VAL A 107 11.81 -7.84 -4.70
CA VAL A 107 11.79 -9.20 -5.28
C VAL A 107 12.92 -10.08 -4.75
N ASN A 108 14.14 -9.53 -4.61
CA ASN A 108 15.28 -10.29 -4.12
C ASN A 108 15.14 -10.63 -2.64
N GLU A 109 14.66 -9.70 -1.83
CA GLU A 109 14.42 -9.93 -0.40
C GLU A 109 13.24 -10.89 -0.18
N GLU A 110 12.19 -10.81 -1.02
CA GLU A 110 11.06 -11.73 -1.03
C GLU A 110 11.47 -13.17 -1.34
N LEU A 111 12.27 -13.35 -2.39
CA LEU A 111 12.77 -14.68 -2.75
C LEU A 111 13.66 -15.28 -1.65
N LYS A 112 14.53 -14.47 -1.03
CA LYS A 112 15.38 -14.93 0.09
C LYS A 112 14.56 -15.39 1.28
N ALA A 113 13.53 -14.63 1.65
CA ALA A 113 12.67 -14.99 2.78
C ALA A 113 11.82 -16.23 2.46
N PHE A 114 11.32 -16.37 1.24
CA PHE A 114 10.64 -17.59 0.78
C PHE A 114 11.53 -18.84 0.86
N VAL A 115 12.76 -18.78 0.34
CA VAL A 115 13.71 -19.91 0.39
C VAL A 115 14.05 -20.26 1.85
N ARG A 116 14.18 -19.25 2.72
CA ARG A 116 14.40 -19.45 4.15
C ARG A 116 13.22 -20.18 4.81
N ASP A 117 11.99 -19.77 4.51
CA ASP A 117 10.76 -20.39 5.02
C ASP A 117 10.68 -21.88 4.63
N ILE A 118 10.92 -22.21 3.36
CA ILE A 118 10.94 -23.61 2.87
C ILE A 118 12.04 -24.42 3.58
N SER A 119 13.24 -23.85 3.67
CA SER A 119 14.39 -24.55 4.25
C SER A 119 14.15 -24.90 5.72
N ASN A 120 13.58 -23.97 6.49
CA ASN A 120 13.28 -24.18 7.91
C ASN A 120 12.09 -25.13 8.13
N ALA A 121 11.08 -25.10 7.26
CA ALA A 121 9.98 -26.07 7.30
C ALA A 121 10.47 -27.51 7.01
N SER A 122 11.46 -27.66 6.14
CA SER A 122 11.96 -28.97 5.68
C SER A 122 12.88 -29.67 6.69
N THR A 123 13.49 -28.95 7.64
CA THR A 123 14.45 -29.50 8.62
C THR A 123 13.80 -30.01 9.90
N GLY A 124 12.47 -29.99 10.03
CA GLY A 124 11.77 -30.51 11.20
C GLY A 124 11.79 -29.60 12.42
N ALA A 125 12.31 -28.37 12.31
CA ALA A 125 12.23 -27.31 13.33
C ALA A 125 10.83 -26.69 13.46
N ILE A 126 9.78 -27.49 13.23
CA ILE A 126 8.40 -27.07 12.98
C ILE A 126 7.72 -26.53 14.25
N ALA A 127 8.18 -26.91 15.45
CA ALA A 127 7.48 -26.56 16.69
C ALA A 127 7.43 -25.04 16.95
N ASP A 128 8.45 -24.27 16.51
CA ASP A 128 8.57 -22.84 16.80
C ASP A 128 8.81 -21.95 15.55
N TYR A 129 8.85 -22.55 14.35
CA TYR A 129 9.10 -21.75 13.14
C TYR A 129 7.89 -20.91 12.77
N LYS A 130 8.06 -19.59 12.78
CA LYS A 130 7.08 -18.63 12.26
C LYS A 130 7.54 -18.16 10.88
N PRO A 131 6.74 -18.37 9.82
CA PRO A 131 7.06 -17.86 8.49
C PRO A 131 7.07 -16.33 8.51
N GLU A 132 7.66 -15.72 7.49
CA GLU A 132 7.64 -14.28 7.32
C GLU A 132 6.18 -13.76 7.34
N PRO A 133 5.76 -13.00 8.39
CA PRO A 133 4.35 -12.66 8.58
C PRO A 133 3.77 -11.84 7.42
N ARG A 134 4.61 -11.08 6.71
CA ARG A 134 4.21 -10.30 5.53
C ARG A 134 3.80 -11.16 4.33
N TYR A 135 4.15 -12.45 4.32
CA TYR A 135 3.84 -13.37 3.22
C TYR A 135 2.65 -14.28 3.52
N LEU A 136 2.03 -14.11 4.69
CA LEU A 136 0.79 -14.82 4.98
C LEU A 136 -0.28 -14.40 3.99
N TYR A 137 -1.04 -15.38 3.48
CA TYR A 137 -2.13 -15.14 2.53
C TYR A 137 -3.15 -14.11 3.05
N ILE A 138 -3.28 -14.02 4.38
CA ILE A 138 -4.19 -13.12 5.07
C ILE A 138 -3.88 -11.65 4.75
N GLU A 139 -2.60 -11.30 4.55
CA GLU A 139 -2.20 -9.94 4.21
C GLU A 139 -2.72 -9.55 2.83
N GLY A 140 -2.58 -10.43 1.85
CA GLY A 140 -3.15 -10.24 0.51
C GLY A 140 -4.68 -10.21 0.53
N ALA A 141 -5.33 -11.04 1.34
CA ALA A 141 -6.79 -11.03 1.49
C ALA A 141 -7.31 -9.69 2.05
N ARG A 142 -6.62 -9.14 3.05
CA ARG A 142 -6.91 -7.81 3.62
C ARG A 142 -6.72 -6.70 2.59
N ASP A 143 -5.66 -6.76 1.78
CA ASP A 143 -5.44 -5.76 0.72
C ASP A 143 -6.54 -5.78 -0.35
N VAL A 144 -7.00 -6.98 -0.73
CA VAL A 144 -8.12 -7.15 -1.67
C VAL A 144 -9.42 -6.61 -1.07
N ALA A 145 -9.69 -6.89 0.20
CA ALA A 145 -10.91 -6.45 0.88
C ALA A 145 -11.09 -4.93 0.87
N VAL A 146 -10.00 -4.18 0.98
CA VAL A 146 -10.02 -2.71 0.88
C VAL A 146 -10.47 -2.26 -0.51
N LEU A 147 -9.92 -2.85 -1.57
CA LEU A 147 -10.30 -2.50 -2.94
C LEU A 147 -11.74 -2.92 -3.26
N GLU A 148 -12.18 -4.09 -2.78
CA GLU A 148 -13.56 -4.54 -2.91
C GLU A 148 -14.52 -3.55 -2.24
N ALA A 149 -14.20 -3.11 -1.01
CA ALA A 149 -14.99 -2.10 -0.31
C ALA A 149 -15.03 -0.76 -1.06
N MET A 150 -13.93 -0.35 -1.71
CA MET A 150 -13.90 0.86 -2.52
C MET A 150 -14.79 0.75 -3.76
N LEU A 151 -14.76 -0.39 -4.45
CA LEU A 151 -15.62 -0.65 -5.61
C LEU A 151 -17.10 -0.75 -5.19
N GLU A 152 -17.39 -1.37 -4.06
CA GLU A 152 -18.73 -1.43 -3.47
C GLU A 152 -19.22 -0.03 -3.09
N SER A 153 -18.39 0.79 -2.44
CA SER A 153 -18.74 2.16 -2.10
C SER A 153 -19.09 2.96 -3.36
N SER A 154 -18.30 2.82 -4.43
CA SER A 154 -18.58 3.47 -5.70
C SER A 154 -19.89 3.01 -6.35
N SER A 155 -20.23 1.72 -6.28
CA SER A 155 -21.50 1.21 -6.83
C SER A 155 -22.70 1.74 -6.03
N LYS A 156 -22.49 2.02 -4.74
CA LYS A 156 -23.43 2.69 -3.84
C LYS A 156 -23.30 4.22 -3.83
N GLN A 157 -22.86 4.80 -4.94
CA GLN A 157 -22.80 6.26 -5.14
C GLN A 157 -21.94 7.00 -4.09
N GLY A 158 -20.89 6.35 -3.60
CA GLY A 158 -19.96 6.92 -2.62
C GLY A 158 -20.39 6.76 -1.16
N SER A 159 -21.43 5.98 -0.87
CA SER A 159 -21.80 5.67 0.51
C SER A 159 -20.63 5.01 1.26
N THR A 160 -20.46 5.31 2.55
CA THR A 160 -19.44 4.66 3.37
C THR A 160 -19.66 3.16 3.44
N VAL A 161 -18.60 2.39 3.18
CA VAL A 161 -18.57 0.92 3.30
C VAL A 161 -17.50 0.52 4.32
N GLN A 162 -17.83 -0.42 5.20
CA GLN A 162 -16.89 -1.00 6.15
C GLN A 162 -16.03 -2.05 5.43
N VAL A 163 -14.73 -2.03 5.69
CA VAL A 163 -13.81 -3.04 5.17
C VAL A 163 -14.03 -4.34 5.93
N LYS A 164 -13.99 -5.47 5.22
CA LYS A 164 -14.14 -6.78 5.83
C LYS A 164 -12.87 -7.18 6.59
N ASN A 165 -13.05 -7.66 7.81
CA ASN A 165 -11.96 -8.15 8.65
C ASN A 165 -11.62 -9.62 8.36
N PHE A 166 -10.34 -9.97 8.52
CA PHE A 166 -9.78 -11.30 8.31
C PHE A 166 -8.77 -11.65 9.40
#